data_AF-A0A255R6K4-F1
#
_entry.id   AF-A0A255R6K4-F1
#
_cell.length_a   1.000
_cell.length_b   1.000
_cell.length_c   1.000
_cell.angle_alpha   90.00
_cell.angle_beta   90.00
_cell.angle_gamma   90.00
#
_symmetry.space_group_name_H-M   'P 1'
#
loop_
_entity.id
_entity.type
_entity.pdbx_description
1 polymer ?
#
loop_
_entity_poly.entity_id
_entity_poly.type
_entity_poly.pdbx_seq_one_letter_code
_entity_poly.pdbx_strand_id
1 'polypeptide(L)'
;MPTTWLIQRSDLRRIRIKLGAPVTSVSTSELALTSLGLSDAAPPINIPLSQQQLQLSGDGKTIEILLDHEQLPDGRYQLDVASTLTTGPHFTMVGDSVNRFFSIDGDFDGNRVVDIRDYATLAYWYGQTTAVAPAYVDLDGSGMIDQGDVSQFNDNFTLFVDLPGQPNPRVGEYLRLDELTRANHSIVNALDVSGDARVSPLDALQVINRLALGMSNNLDWRYDVNRDGEITPRDALFVINQLARQAGSSAANVSLAGGESNGEGEFLPERSGFISSITSREKAGVFDNRLADAAISQLFES
;
A
#
# COMPACT_ATOMS: atom_id res chain seq x y z
N MET A 1 -12.33 7.07 -11.06
CA MET A 1 -11.08 6.47 -11.55
C MET A 1 -9.98 7.52 -11.54
N PRO A 2 -8.94 7.40 -10.69
CA PRO A 2 -7.78 8.28 -10.74
C PRO A 2 -7.13 8.16 -12.11
N THR A 3 -6.98 9.28 -12.80
CA THR A 3 -6.73 9.32 -14.25
C THR A 3 -5.32 8.94 -14.70
N THR A 4 -4.43 8.51 -13.79
CA THR A 4 -3.09 8.01 -14.13
C THR A 4 -2.47 7.23 -12.97
N TRP A 5 -2.60 5.91 -12.96
CA TRP A 5 -1.87 4.99 -12.06
C TRP A 5 -0.43 4.77 -12.53
N LEU A 6 0.26 5.82 -12.98
CA LEU A 6 1.62 5.70 -13.53
C LEU A 6 2.68 6.25 -12.58
N ILE A 7 2.29 7.08 -11.60
CA ILE A 7 3.20 7.80 -10.71
C ILE A 7 2.48 8.04 -9.38
N GLN A 8 3.10 7.71 -8.25
CA GLN A 8 2.66 8.18 -6.93
C GLN A 8 2.79 9.70 -6.88
N ARG A 9 1.71 10.40 -6.53
CA ARG A 9 1.68 11.87 -6.63
C ARG A 9 2.53 12.57 -5.58
N SER A 10 2.79 11.91 -4.45
CA SER A 10 3.69 12.38 -3.40
C SER A 10 5.14 11.95 -3.62
N ASP A 11 5.45 11.07 -4.59
CA ASP A 11 6.81 10.55 -4.80
C ASP A 11 7.69 11.57 -5.54
N LEU A 12 8.66 12.12 -4.82
CA LEU A 12 9.60 13.11 -5.33
C LEU A 12 10.84 12.43 -5.92
N ARG A 13 10.76 12.05 -7.20
CA ARG A 13 11.89 11.45 -7.96
C ARG A 13 12.77 12.45 -8.68
N ARG A 14 12.24 13.63 -8.97
CA ARG A 14 12.91 14.64 -9.81
C ARG A 14 12.55 16.04 -9.36
N ILE A 15 13.56 16.82 -9.00
CA ILE A 15 13.43 18.26 -8.76
C ILE A 15 14.06 18.99 -9.93
N ARG A 16 13.31 19.89 -10.57
CA ARG A 16 13.81 20.71 -11.68
C ARG A 16 13.86 22.18 -11.29
N ILE A 17 15.06 22.76 -11.28
CA ILE A 17 15.32 24.14 -10.93
C ILE A 17 15.68 24.90 -12.20
N LYS A 18 14.92 25.95 -12.51
CA LYS A 18 15.22 26.84 -13.64
C LYS A 18 15.92 28.09 -13.14
N LEU A 19 17.13 28.32 -13.63
CA LEU A 19 17.98 29.45 -13.26
C LEU A 19 17.69 30.69 -14.13
N GLY A 20 17.96 31.86 -13.57
CA GLY A 20 17.85 33.14 -14.28
C GLY A 20 18.97 33.36 -15.31
N ALA A 21 20.14 32.77 -15.07
CA ALA A 21 21.32 32.86 -15.93
C ALA A 21 21.99 31.48 -16.05
N PRO A 22 22.76 31.22 -17.13
CA PRO A 22 23.46 29.96 -17.28
C PRO A 22 24.63 29.82 -16.29
N VAL A 23 24.83 28.63 -15.75
CA VAL A 23 26.01 28.24 -14.97
C VAL A 23 26.83 27.19 -15.73
N THR A 24 28.12 27.06 -15.41
CA THR A 24 29.03 26.10 -16.07
C THR A 24 29.11 24.76 -15.36
N SER A 25 28.77 24.72 -14.07
CA SER A 25 28.83 23.52 -13.23
C SER A 25 27.88 23.69 -12.05
N VAL A 26 27.51 22.58 -11.44
CA VAL A 26 26.77 22.52 -10.18
C VAL A 26 27.47 21.52 -9.26
N SER A 27 27.59 21.85 -7.97
CA SER A 27 28.18 20.99 -6.94
C SER A 27 27.19 20.73 -5.81
N THR A 28 27.39 19.63 -5.09
CA THR A 28 26.54 19.26 -3.94
C THR A 28 26.67 20.23 -2.76
N SER A 29 27.73 21.04 -2.69
CA SER A 29 27.85 22.11 -1.67
C SER A 29 26.98 23.33 -1.95
N GLU A 30 26.43 23.46 -3.16
CA GLU A 30 25.59 24.59 -3.56
C GLU A 30 24.08 24.31 -3.42
N LEU A 31 23.73 23.08 -3.07
CA LEU A 31 22.36 22.62 -2.89
C LEU A 31 22.25 21.87 -1.56
N ALA A 32 21.35 22.30 -0.68
CA ALA A 32 21.03 21.54 0.52
C ALA A 32 19.56 21.13 0.51
N LEU A 33 19.32 19.82 0.58
CA LEU A 33 17.99 19.24 0.71
C LEU A 33 17.80 18.79 2.15
N THR A 34 16.75 19.28 2.80
CA THR A 34 16.49 19.00 4.21
C THR A 34 15.07 18.45 4.36
N SER A 35 14.90 17.31 5.02
CA SER A 35 13.58 16.87 5.49
C SER A 35 13.25 17.65 6.76
N LEU A 36 12.05 18.24 6.80
CA LEU A 36 11.49 18.90 7.97
C LEU A 36 10.52 17.97 8.73
N GLY A 37 10.48 16.68 8.36
CA GLY A 37 9.58 15.68 8.91
C GLY A 37 8.10 15.92 8.59
N LEU A 38 7.25 15.17 9.27
CA LEU A 38 5.79 15.19 9.09
C LEU A 38 5.09 16.37 9.78
N SER A 39 5.77 17.05 10.71
CA SER A 39 5.21 18.16 11.49
C SER A 39 6.29 19.19 11.85
N ASP A 40 5.88 20.40 12.24
CA ASP A 40 6.77 21.48 12.70
C ASP A 40 7.65 21.10 13.89
N ALA A 41 7.29 20.06 14.64
CA ALA A 41 8.04 19.61 15.81
C ALA A 41 9.21 18.67 15.47
N ALA A 42 9.26 18.11 14.25
CA ALA A 42 10.31 17.18 13.88
C ALA A 42 11.66 17.90 13.68
N PRO A 43 12.77 17.35 14.18
CA PRO A 43 14.09 17.93 13.94
C PRO A 43 14.44 17.82 12.45
N PRO A 44 15.01 18.87 11.83
CA PRO A 44 15.43 18.80 10.44
C PRO A 44 16.53 17.75 10.20
N ILE A 45 16.42 17.01 9.10
CA ILE A 45 17.38 15.98 8.68
C ILE A 45 17.96 16.38 7.33
N ASN A 46 19.29 16.54 7.25
CA ASN A 46 19.96 16.79 5.98
C ASN A 46 19.96 15.52 5.11
N ILE A 47 19.47 15.65 3.88
CA ILE A 47 19.45 14.57 2.88
C ILE A 47 20.67 14.75 1.97
N PRO A 48 21.70 13.89 2.09
CA PRO A 48 22.89 14.03 1.29
C PRO A 48 22.57 13.83 -0.20
N LEU A 49 23.04 14.76 -1.03
CA LEU A 49 23.02 14.64 -2.49
C LEU A 49 24.39 14.16 -2.98
N SER A 50 24.39 13.26 -3.95
CA SER A 50 25.60 12.85 -4.67
C SER A 50 25.79 13.64 -5.96
N GLN A 51 27.02 13.73 -6.46
CA GLN A 51 27.28 14.44 -7.72
C GLN A 51 26.58 13.78 -8.91
N GLN A 52 26.39 12.45 -8.88
CA GLN A 52 25.72 11.66 -9.91
C GLN A 52 24.22 11.98 -10.02
N GLN A 53 23.63 12.47 -8.94
CA GLN A 53 22.22 12.87 -8.89
C GLN A 53 21.99 14.27 -9.50
N LEU A 54 23.05 15.04 -9.74
CA LEU A 54 22.95 16.39 -10.28
C LEU A 54 23.19 16.39 -11.79
N GLN A 55 22.20 16.85 -12.55
CA GLN A 55 22.30 17.02 -13.99
C GLN A 55 22.10 18.49 -14.35
N LEU A 56 23.05 19.04 -15.12
CA LEU A 56 22.94 20.38 -15.67
C LEU A 56 22.61 20.28 -17.16
N SER A 57 21.58 21.00 -17.61
CA SER A 57 21.23 21.07 -19.02
C SER A 57 22.34 21.69 -19.86
N GLY A 58 22.39 21.37 -21.16
CA GLY A 58 23.45 21.87 -22.06
C GLY A 58 23.48 23.40 -22.22
N ASP A 59 22.38 24.10 -21.91
CA ASP A 59 22.32 25.56 -21.88
C ASP A 59 22.71 26.17 -20.52
N GLY A 60 23.02 25.34 -19.52
CA GLY A 60 23.38 25.76 -18.16
C GLY A 60 22.25 26.36 -17.34
N LYS A 61 20.99 26.32 -17.81
CA LYS A 61 19.86 27.02 -17.15
C LYS A 61 18.94 26.12 -16.34
N THR A 62 19.08 24.82 -16.45
CA THR A 62 18.23 23.87 -15.74
C THR A 62 19.09 22.89 -14.96
N ILE A 63 18.89 22.84 -13.65
CA ILE A 63 19.44 21.80 -12.79
C ILE A 63 18.33 20.78 -12.55
N GLU A 64 18.62 19.51 -12.78
CA GLU A 64 17.78 18.40 -12.33
C GLU A 64 18.49 17.66 -11.19
N ILE A 65 17.76 17.46 -10.09
CA ILE A 65 18.15 16.57 -9.01
C ILE A 65 17.34 15.29 -9.19
N LEU A 66 18.02 14.18 -9.46
CA LEU A 66 17.43 12.85 -9.57
C LEU A 66 17.56 12.17 -8.22
N LEU A 67 16.45 11.71 -7.66
CA LEU A 67 16.40 11.12 -6.33
C LEU A 67 16.07 9.62 -6.43
N ASP A 68 16.79 8.81 -5.65
CA ASP A 68 16.62 7.36 -5.66
C ASP A 68 15.34 6.93 -4.93
N HIS A 69 14.83 5.74 -5.26
CA HIS A 69 13.83 5.02 -4.47
C HIS A 69 14.32 4.96 -3.01
N GLU A 70 13.49 5.36 -2.05
CA GLU A 70 13.81 5.40 -0.61
C GLU A 70 14.85 6.46 -0.13
N GLN A 71 15.38 7.32 -1.00
CA GLN A 71 16.31 8.37 -0.54
C GLN A 71 15.65 9.39 0.41
N LEU A 72 14.34 9.57 0.26
CA LEU A 72 13.56 10.59 0.92
C LEU A 72 12.70 9.99 2.05
N PRO A 73 12.98 10.28 3.33
CA PRO A 73 12.16 9.82 4.43
C PRO A 73 10.88 10.65 4.55
N ASP A 74 9.76 10.02 4.88
CA ASP A 74 8.44 10.67 5.01
C ASP A 74 8.48 12.06 5.68
N GLY A 75 7.93 13.04 4.98
CA GLY A 75 7.94 14.42 5.46
C GLY A 75 7.76 15.46 4.36
N ARG A 76 7.74 16.72 4.80
CA ARG A 76 7.93 17.86 3.90
C ARG A 76 9.41 18.22 3.80
N TYR A 77 9.78 18.88 2.72
CA TYR A 77 11.18 19.18 2.44
C TYR A 77 11.44 20.67 2.31
N GLN A 78 12.70 21.04 2.50
CA GLN A 78 13.26 22.34 2.18
C GLN A 78 14.43 22.14 1.22
N LEU A 79 14.48 22.95 0.17
CA LEU A 79 15.60 23.04 -0.75
C LEU A 79 16.21 24.43 -0.69
N ASP A 80 17.47 24.47 -0.30
CA ASP A 80 18.29 25.67 -0.29
C ASP A 80 19.23 25.67 -1.49
N VAL A 81 19.25 26.79 -2.21
CA VAL A 81 20.08 26.99 -3.42
C VAL A 81 21.02 28.17 -3.16
N ALA A 82 22.32 27.89 -3.23
CA ALA A 82 23.36 28.86 -2.97
C ALA A 82 23.31 30.06 -3.95
N SER A 83 23.76 31.22 -3.45
CA SER A 83 23.80 32.47 -4.23
C SER A 83 24.69 32.39 -5.48
N THR A 84 25.64 31.46 -5.52
CA THR A 84 26.49 31.19 -6.69
C THR A 84 25.67 30.67 -7.89
N LEU A 85 24.55 29.98 -7.64
CA LEU A 85 23.67 29.44 -8.69
C LEU A 85 22.53 30.39 -9.07
N THR A 86 22.03 31.22 -8.14
CA THR A 86 20.86 32.07 -8.36
C THR A 86 21.16 33.40 -9.02
N THR A 87 22.45 33.72 -9.28
CA THR A 87 22.92 35.06 -9.71
C THR A 87 22.45 36.19 -8.79
N GLY A 88 22.14 35.88 -7.53
CA GLY A 88 21.46 36.77 -6.61
C GLY A 88 21.52 36.28 -5.16
N PRO A 89 20.52 36.60 -4.32
CA PRO A 89 20.50 36.11 -2.94
C PRO A 89 20.31 34.59 -2.90
N HIS A 90 20.63 34.03 -1.75
CA HIS A 90 20.25 32.66 -1.38
C HIS A 90 18.74 32.46 -1.63
N PHE A 91 18.38 31.34 -2.25
CA PHE A 91 16.99 30.98 -2.50
C PHE A 91 16.63 29.75 -1.66
N THR A 92 15.48 29.81 -0.98
CA THR A 92 14.96 28.73 -0.17
C THR A 92 13.54 28.40 -0.63
N MET A 93 13.29 27.13 -0.95
CA MET A 93 11.97 26.60 -1.21
C MET A 93 11.58 25.66 -0.07
N VAL A 94 10.57 26.02 0.70
CA VAL A 94 10.04 25.20 1.81
C VAL A 94 8.72 24.58 1.38
N GLY A 95 8.51 23.30 1.70
CA GLY A 95 7.26 22.58 1.48
C GLY A 95 6.08 23.29 2.12
N ASP A 96 5.17 23.75 1.27
CA ASP A 96 3.98 24.49 1.67
C ASP A 96 2.76 24.12 0.82
N SER A 97 1.65 24.81 1.07
CA SER A 97 0.39 24.61 0.34
C SER A 97 0.45 24.85 -1.17
N VAL A 98 1.41 25.65 -1.63
CA VAL A 98 1.52 26.10 -3.01
C VAL A 98 2.37 25.11 -3.80
N ASN A 99 3.55 24.77 -3.29
CA ASN A 99 4.49 23.90 -4.00
C ASN A 99 4.32 22.42 -3.67
N ARG A 100 3.65 22.07 -2.56
CA ARG A 100 3.42 20.68 -2.13
C ARG A 100 4.70 19.83 -2.10
N PHE A 101 5.80 20.43 -1.66
CA PHE A 101 7.09 19.77 -1.61
C PHE A 101 7.19 18.84 -0.38
N PHE A 102 6.52 17.69 -0.48
CA PHE A 102 6.48 16.61 0.51
C PHE A 102 6.43 15.23 -0.17
N SER A 103 6.71 14.18 0.60
CA SER A 103 6.63 12.77 0.20
C SER A 103 6.16 11.97 1.39
N ILE A 104 5.23 11.05 1.15
CA ILE A 104 4.75 10.09 2.16
C ILE A 104 4.55 8.76 1.45
N ASP A 105 5.21 7.72 1.91
CA ASP A 105 5.03 6.37 1.38
C ASP A 105 3.61 5.89 1.67
N GLY A 106 2.89 5.50 0.61
CA GLY A 106 1.48 5.13 0.68
C GLY A 106 0.47 6.25 0.39
N ASP A 107 0.87 7.53 0.31
CA ASP A 107 -0.03 8.62 -0.14
C ASP A 107 -0.01 8.68 -1.68
N PHE A 108 -0.76 7.78 -2.31
CA PHE A 108 -0.75 7.62 -3.76
C PHE A 108 -1.54 8.74 -4.46
N ASP A 109 -2.59 9.27 -3.83
CA ASP A 109 -3.42 10.32 -4.42
C ASP A 109 -2.88 11.76 -4.20
N GLY A 110 -1.89 11.91 -3.32
CA GLY A 110 -1.17 13.14 -3.01
C GLY A 110 -1.97 14.12 -2.14
N ASN A 111 -2.89 13.61 -1.32
CA ASN A 111 -3.76 14.42 -0.47
C ASN A 111 -3.12 14.79 0.89
N ARG A 112 -1.89 14.32 1.15
CA ARG A 112 -1.08 14.48 2.37
C ARG A 112 -1.44 13.56 3.53
N VAL A 113 -2.26 12.54 3.33
CA VAL A 113 -2.57 11.53 4.33
C VAL A 113 -2.67 10.16 3.68
N VAL A 114 -2.08 9.15 4.30
CA VAL A 114 -2.25 7.76 3.90
C VAL A 114 -3.56 7.24 4.49
N ASP A 115 -4.55 7.02 3.64
CA ASP A 115 -5.84 6.51 4.07
C ASP A 115 -6.49 5.54 3.09
N ILE A 116 -7.73 5.14 3.34
CA ILE A 116 -8.38 4.09 2.53
C ILE A 116 -8.55 4.46 1.05
N ARG A 117 -8.47 5.74 0.70
CA ARG A 117 -8.53 6.19 -0.70
C ARG A 117 -7.29 5.78 -1.48
N ASP A 118 -6.15 5.71 -0.81
CA ASP A 118 -4.89 5.29 -1.41
C ASP A 118 -4.85 3.78 -1.67
N TYR A 119 -5.56 3.02 -0.83
CA TYR A 119 -5.63 1.57 -0.90
C TYR A 119 -6.01 1.01 -2.28
N ALA A 120 -6.80 1.77 -3.05
CA ALA A 120 -7.19 1.43 -4.42
C ALA A 120 -5.98 1.18 -5.33
N THR A 121 -4.90 1.96 -5.16
CA THR A 121 -3.65 1.81 -5.93
C THR A 121 -3.01 0.48 -5.65
N LEU A 122 -2.88 0.14 -4.37
CA LEU A 122 -2.27 -1.10 -3.93
C LEU A 122 -3.10 -2.30 -4.41
N ALA A 123 -4.42 -2.22 -4.25
CA ALA A 123 -5.34 -3.28 -4.66
C ALA A 123 -5.29 -3.59 -6.16
N TYR A 124 -5.14 -2.58 -7.00
CA TYR A 124 -5.01 -2.76 -8.45
C TYR A 124 -3.79 -3.60 -8.82
N TRP A 125 -2.63 -3.32 -8.19
CA TRP A 125 -1.37 -3.99 -8.52
C TRP A 125 -1.15 -5.30 -7.80
N TYR A 126 -1.81 -5.52 -6.66
CA TYR A 126 -1.60 -6.71 -5.83
C TYR A 126 -1.77 -8.01 -6.60
N GLY A 127 -0.78 -8.90 -6.50
CA GLY A 127 -0.79 -10.21 -7.16
C GLY A 127 -0.75 -10.16 -8.70
N GLN A 128 -0.60 -8.99 -9.32
CA GLN A 128 -0.36 -8.93 -10.76
C GLN A 128 1.02 -9.50 -11.09
N THR A 129 1.08 -10.40 -12.06
CA THR A 129 2.33 -11.02 -12.53
C THR A 129 3.01 -10.13 -13.58
N THR A 130 3.13 -8.83 -13.34
CA THR A 130 3.96 -7.99 -14.20
C THR A 130 5.43 -8.38 -14.00
N ALA A 131 6.24 -8.24 -15.04
CA ALA A 131 7.66 -8.61 -14.96
C ALA A 131 8.44 -7.75 -13.94
N VAL A 132 7.94 -6.55 -13.66
CA VAL A 132 8.46 -5.61 -12.65
C VAL A 132 7.25 -4.85 -12.07
N ALA A 133 7.09 -4.85 -10.76
CA ALA A 133 6.12 -3.99 -10.10
C ALA A 133 6.52 -2.51 -10.25
N PRO A 134 5.58 -1.56 -10.39
CA PRO A 134 5.93 -0.15 -10.33
C PRO A 134 6.56 0.15 -8.96
N ALA A 135 7.79 0.68 -8.97
CA ALA A 135 8.54 0.95 -7.74
C ALA A 135 7.73 1.78 -6.72
N TYR A 136 6.86 2.68 -7.19
CA TYR A 136 6.08 3.52 -6.29
C TYR A 136 4.98 2.78 -5.50
N VAL A 137 4.66 1.51 -5.84
CA VAL A 137 3.68 0.67 -5.11
C VAL A 137 4.37 -0.46 -4.35
N ASP A 138 5.62 -0.76 -4.72
CA ASP A 138 6.50 -1.77 -4.12
C ASP A 138 7.17 -1.17 -2.87
N LEU A 139 6.38 -1.01 -1.81
CA LEU A 139 6.74 -0.30 -0.59
C LEU A 139 7.84 -1.01 0.22
N ASP A 140 8.08 -2.30 -0.03
CA ASP A 140 9.17 -3.06 0.59
C ASP A 140 10.35 -3.35 -0.34
N GLY A 141 10.30 -2.88 -1.59
CA GLY A 141 11.36 -3.02 -2.58
C GLY A 141 11.63 -4.46 -3.02
N SER A 142 10.67 -5.38 -2.82
CA SER A 142 10.80 -6.80 -3.16
C SER A 142 10.71 -7.08 -4.67
N GLY A 143 10.22 -6.11 -5.45
CA GLY A 143 9.97 -6.23 -6.89
C GLY A 143 8.61 -6.84 -7.23
N MET A 144 7.78 -7.16 -6.24
CA MET A 144 6.43 -7.72 -6.37
C MET A 144 5.46 -6.90 -5.53
N ILE A 145 4.18 -6.84 -5.92
CA ILE A 145 3.15 -6.25 -5.07
C ILE A 145 2.40 -7.37 -4.33
N ASP A 146 2.75 -7.58 -3.07
CA ASP A 146 2.26 -8.66 -2.23
C ASP A 146 1.93 -8.24 -0.78
N GLN A 147 1.90 -9.21 0.14
CA GLN A 147 1.53 -9.00 1.53
C GLN A 147 2.54 -8.10 2.29
N GLY A 148 3.80 -8.06 1.84
CA GLY A 148 4.83 -7.16 2.37
C GLY A 148 4.44 -5.70 2.20
N ASP A 149 4.03 -5.31 0.98
CA ASP A 149 3.56 -3.95 0.68
C ASP A 149 2.31 -3.57 1.45
N VAL A 150 1.37 -4.52 1.59
CA VAL A 150 0.17 -4.31 2.42
C VAL A 150 0.55 -4.07 3.88
N SER A 151 1.55 -4.77 4.40
CA SER A 151 2.04 -4.52 5.76
C SER A 151 2.62 -3.11 5.89
N GLN A 152 3.48 -2.69 4.95
CA GLN A 152 4.09 -1.35 4.97
C GLN A 152 3.04 -0.25 4.84
N PHE A 153 2.05 -0.43 3.95
CA PHE A 153 0.94 0.50 3.83
C PHE A 153 0.16 0.63 5.14
N ASN A 154 -0.10 -0.50 5.83
CA ASN A 154 -0.82 -0.51 7.10
C ASN A 154 -0.03 0.20 8.21
N ASP A 155 1.28 0.05 8.23
CA ASP A 155 2.17 0.74 9.18
C ASP A 155 2.13 2.26 8.96
N ASN A 156 1.97 2.69 7.72
CA ASN A 156 1.81 4.09 7.34
C ASN A 156 0.35 4.59 7.42
N PHE A 157 -0.64 3.74 7.71
CA PHE A 157 -2.03 4.16 7.72
C PHE A 157 -2.25 5.27 8.76
N THR A 158 -2.98 6.32 8.39
CA THR A 158 -3.17 7.57 9.15
C THR A 158 -1.99 8.54 9.19
N LEU A 159 -0.82 8.16 8.65
CA LEU A 159 0.32 9.06 8.53
C LEU A 159 -0.07 10.26 7.66
N PHE A 160 0.36 11.46 8.04
CA PHE A 160 0.03 12.67 7.30
C PHE A 160 1.12 13.73 7.45
N VAL A 161 1.23 14.60 6.45
CA VAL A 161 2.13 15.76 6.47
C VAL A 161 1.35 17.03 6.82
N ASP A 162 1.78 17.69 7.89
CA ASP A 162 1.30 19.01 8.24
C ASP A 162 2.01 20.08 7.40
N LEU A 163 1.20 20.83 6.64
CA LEU A 163 1.70 21.95 5.82
C LEU A 163 1.24 23.26 6.45
N PRO A 164 2.15 24.22 6.68
CA PRO A 164 1.79 25.49 7.29
C PRO A 164 0.65 26.19 6.55
N GLY A 165 -0.37 26.60 7.31
CA GLY A 165 -1.54 27.31 6.79
C GLY A 165 -2.55 26.44 6.03
N GLN A 166 -2.42 25.11 6.03
CA GLN A 166 -3.41 24.21 5.45
C GLN A 166 -4.31 23.59 6.53
N PRO A 167 -5.57 23.30 6.20
CA PRO A 167 -6.40 22.47 7.06
C PRO A 167 -5.82 21.06 7.14
N ASN A 168 -6.08 20.40 8.27
CA ASN A 168 -5.74 19.01 8.48
C ASN A 168 -6.42 18.16 7.39
N PRO A 169 -5.66 17.36 6.61
CA PRO A 169 -6.22 16.54 5.53
C PRO A 169 -7.02 15.33 6.04
N ARG A 170 -6.90 14.98 7.33
CA ARG A 170 -7.55 13.83 7.94
C ARG A 170 -9.07 13.99 7.94
N VAL A 171 -9.75 13.05 7.28
CA VAL A 171 -11.22 12.92 7.31
C VAL A 171 -11.54 11.61 8.02
N GLY A 172 -12.26 11.68 9.14
CA GLY A 172 -12.49 10.53 10.02
C GLY A 172 -13.12 9.32 9.33
N GLU A 173 -13.92 9.52 8.29
CA GLU A 173 -14.51 8.43 7.49
C GLU A 173 -13.45 7.56 6.80
N TYR A 174 -12.34 8.14 6.34
CA TYR A 174 -11.29 7.43 5.61
C TYR A 174 -10.21 6.82 6.51
N LEU A 175 -10.19 7.19 7.80
CA LEU A 175 -9.20 6.74 8.79
C LEU A 175 -9.71 5.63 9.70
N ARG A 176 -10.78 4.96 9.26
CA ARG A 176 -11.46 3.92 10.03
C ARG A 176 -10.67 2.62 9.98
N LEU A 177 -10.16 2.18 11.13
CA LEU A 177 -9.42 0.91 11.23
C LEU A 177 -10.27 -0.31 10.84
N ASP A 178 -11.58 -0.28 11.13
CA ASP A 178 -12.50 -1.35 10.69
C ASP A 178 -12.62 -1.42 9.17
N GLU A 179 -12.48 -0.29 8.49
CA GLU A 179 -12.45 -0.23 7.04
C GLU A 179 -11.12 -0.72 6.47
N LEU A 180 -9.99 -0.37 7.10
CA LEU A 180 -8.68 -0.91 6.74
C LEU A 180 -8.65 -2.45 6.82
N THR A 181 -9.20 -3.02 7.90
CA THR A 181 -9.31 -4.48 8.05
C THR A 181 -10.15 -5.11 6.94
N ARG A 182 -11.29 -4.51 6.58
CA ARG A 182 -12.10 -4.99 5.45
C ARG A 182 -11.31 -4.91 4.14
N ALA A 183 -10.60 -3.82 3.90
CA ALA A 183 -9.77 -3.65 2.73
C ALA A 183 -8.64 -4.69 2.63
N ASN A 184 -7.98 -5.00 3.74
CA ASN A 184 -6.96 -6.05 3.83
C ASN A 184 -7.52 -7.43 3.44
N HIS A 185 -8.75 -7.77 3.82
CA HIS A 185 -9.36 -9.01 3.37
C HIS A 185 -9.70 -8.98 1.87
N SER A 186 -10.29 -7.88 1.38
CA SER A 186 -10.66 -7.74 -0.02
C SER A 186 -9.46 -7.70 -0.97
N ILE A 187 -8.30 -7.21 -0.56
CA ILE A 187 -7.10 -7.24 -1.41
C ILE A 187 -6.47 -8.62 -1.50
N VAL A 188 -6.45 -9.39 -0.42
CA VAL A 188 -5.93 -10.76 -0.43
C VAL A 188 -6.89 -11.68 -1.20
N ASN A 189 -8.20 -11.44 -1.06
CA ASN A 189 -9.24 -12.17 -1.75
C ASN A 189 -10.25 -11.21 -2.38
N ALA A 190 -10.03 -10.86 -3.65
CA ALA A 190 -10.88 -9.93 -4.40
C ALA A 190 -12.37 -10.33 -4.47
N LEU A 191 -12.70 -11.60 -4.20
CA LEU A 191 -14.08 -12.08 -4.18
C LEU A 191 -14.82 -11.81 -2.86
N ASP A 192 -14.10 -11.50 -1.78
CA ASP A 192 -14.63 -11.07 -0.48
C ASP A 192 -14.70 -9.53 -0.45
N VAL A 193 -15.72 -8.99 -1.11
CA VAL A 193 -15.92 -7.53 -1.22
C VAL A 193 -16.46 -6.93 0.07
N SER A 194 -17.06 -7.75 0.93
CA SER A 194 -17.55 -7.35 2.25
C SER A 194 -16.44 -7.22 3.28
N GLY A 195 -15.30 -7.88 3.03
CA GLY A 195 -14.12 -7.87 3.87
C GLY A 195 -14.32 -8.66 5.17
N ASP A 196 -15.16 -9.69 5.17
CA ASP A 196 -15.47 -10.52 6.34
C ASP A 196 -14.64 -11.82 6.44
N ALA A 197 -13.62 -11.92 5.59
CA ALA A 197 -12.72 -13.05 5.38
C ALA A 197 -13.40 -14.29 4.77
N ARG A 198 -14.59 -14.14 4.16
CA ARG A 198 -15.32 -15.24 3.51
C ARG A 198 -15.90 -14.77 2.19
N VAL A 199 -16.00 -15.70 1.23
CA VAL A 199 -16.78 -15.47 0.02
C VAL A 199 -18.17 -16.04 0.25
N SER A 200 -19.18 -15.20 0.20
CA SER A 200 -20.56 -15.52 0.51
C SER A 200 -21.52 -14.90 -0.52
N PRO A 201 -22.82 -15.29 -0.52
CA PRO A 201 -23.81 -14.61 -1.34
C PRO A 201 -23.95 -13.10 -1.04
N LEU A 202 -23.55 -12.65 0.15
CA LEU A 202 -23.55 -11.22 0.50
C LEU A 202 -22.60 -10.44 -0.39
N ASP A 203 -21.43 -10.99 -0.72
CA ASP A 203 -20.42 -10.33 -1.55
C ASP A 203 -20.96 -10.06 -2.96
N ALA A 204 -21.59 -11.06 -3.58
CA ALA A 204 -22.24 -10.90 -4.88
C ALA A 204 -23.35 -9.84 -4.83
N LEU A 205 -24.16 -9.85 -3.78
CA LEU A 205 -25.23 -8.88 -3.59
C LEU A 205 -24.69 -7.45 -3.44
N GLN A 206 -23.56 -7.27 -2.75
CA GLN A 206 -22.91 -5.98 -2.60
C GLN A 206 -22.44 -5.41 -3.93
N VAL A 207 -21.80 -6.23 -4.80
CA VAL A 207 -21.42 -5.80 -6.15
C VAL A 207 -22.65 -5.41 -6.98
N ILE A 208 -23.72 -6.22 -6.95
CA ILE A 208 -24.96 -5.94 -7.69
C ILE A 208 -25.61 -4.63 -7.21
N ASN A 209 -25.71 -4.43 -5.90
CA ASN A 209 -26.26 -3.20 -5.33
C ASN A 209 -25.39 -1.99 -5.71
N ARG A 210 -24.07 -2.15 -5.74
CA ARG A 210 -23.16 -1.09 -6.16
C ARG A 210 -23.38 -0.68 -7.61
N LEU A 211 -23.49 -1.65 -8.50
CA LEU A 211 -23.81 -1.44 -9.93
C LEU A 211 -25.16 -0.74 -10.11
N ALA A 212 -26.19 -1.16 -9.37
CA ALA A 212 -27.52 -0.57 -9.45
C ALA A 212 -27.56 0.90 -9.01
N LEU A 213 -26.67 1.32 -8.09
CA LEU A 213 -26.55 2.71 -7.67
C LEU A 213 -25.94 3.62 -8.75
N GLY A 214 -25.17 3.08 -9.71
CA GLY A 214 -24.60 3.80 -10.84
C GLY A 214 -23.63 4.95 -10.52
N MET A 215 -23.38 5.22 -9.24
CA MET A 215 -22.41 6.21 -8.78
C MET A 215 -21.03 5.59 -8.75
N SER A 216 -19.97 6.30 -9.15
CA SER A 216 -18.60 5.89 -8.84
C SER A 216 -18.08 6.71 -7.65
N ASN A 217 -17.47 6.05 -6.67
CA ASN A 217 -16.78 6.67 -5.55
C ASN A 217 -15.32 6.17 -5.50
N ASN A 218 -14.51 6.78 -4.66
CA ASN A 218 -13.07 6.53 -4.60
C ASN A 218 -12.72 5.19 -3.92
N LEU A 219 -13.68 4.62 -3.18
CA LEU A 219 -13.58 3.38 -2.41
C LEU A 219 -14.12 2.17 -3.18
N ASP A 220 -14.43 2.36 -4.45
CA ASP A 220 -15.11 1.39 -5.29
C ASP A 220 -14.26 0.22 -5.74
N TRP A 221 -12.95 0.31 -5.54
CA TRP A 221 -11.98 -0.70 -5.96
C TRP A 221 -12.30 -2.10 -5.41
N ARG A 222 -12.96 -2.23 -4.26
CA ARG A 222 -13.38 -3.54 -3.71
C ARG A 222 -14.42 -4.26 -4.55
N TYR A 223 -15.22 -3.53 -5.33
CA TYR A 223 -16.29 -4.12 -6.14
C TYR A 223 -15.82 -4.49 -7.56
N ASP A 224 -14.63 -4.05 -7.95
CA ASP A 224 -13.91 -4.47 -9.16
C ASP A 224 -13.10 -5.73 -8.82
N VAL A 225 -13.80 -6.86 -8.75
CA VAL A 225 -13.24 -8.12 -8.24
C VAL A 225 -12.28 -8.77 -9.24
N ASN A 226 -12.38 -8.42 -10.51
CA ASN A 226 -11.46 -8.90 -11.55
C ASN A 226 -10.30 -7.91 -11.84
N ARG A 227 -10.31 -6.74 -11.18
CA ARG A 227 -9.26 -5.70 -11.24
C ARG A 227 -9.00 -5.20 -12.65
N ASP A 228 -10.02 -5.14 -13.48
CA ASP A 228 -9.89 -4.61 -14.84
C ASP A 228 -10.05 -3.08 -14.90
N GLY A 229 -10.32 -2.45 -13.76
CA GLY A 229 -10.46 -1.01 -13.61
C GLY A 229 -11.88 -0.53 -13.89
N GLU A 230 -12.86 -1.41 -14.06
CA GLU A 230 -14.27 -1.05 -14.22
C GLU A 230 -15.17 -1.96 -13.36
N ILE A 231 -16.09 -1.37 -12.58
CA ILE A 231 -17.14 -2.18 -11.94
C ILE A 231 -18.22 -2.47 -12.98
N THR A 232 -18.33 -3.72 -13.39
CA THR A 232 -19.29 -4.19 -14.40
C THR A 232 -20.10 -5.39 -13.89
N PRO A 233 -21.19 -5.80 -14.57
CA PRO A 233 -21.88 -7.04 -14.24
C PRO A 233 -20.99 -8.29 -14.24
N ARG A 234 -19.82 -8.22 -14.90
CA ARG A 234 -18.84 -9.29 -14.91
C ARG A 234 -18.27 -9.56 -13.51
N ASP A 235 -18.09 -8.52 -12.70
CA ASP A 235 -17.57 -8.65 -11.34
C ASP A 235 -18.49 -9.47 -10.45
N ALA A 236 -19.79 -9.15 -10.46
CA ALA A 236 -20.79 -9.94 -9.75
C ALA A 236 -20.79 -11.41 -10.22
N LEU A 237 -20.61 -11.64 -11.53
CA LEU A 237 -20.56 -12.97 -12.11
C LEU A 237 -19.33 -13.78 -11.65
N PHE A 238 -18.17 -13.13 -11.41
CA PHE A 238 -17.00 -13.79 -10.83
C PHE A 238 -17.30 -14.37 -9.44
N VAL A 239 -17.93 -13.57 -8.57
CA VAL A 239 -18.31 -14.01 -7.22
C VAL A 239 -19.33 -15.14 -7.27
N ILE A 240 -20.39 -15.00 -8.09
CA ILE A 240 -21.45 -16.03 -8.24
C ILE A 240 -20.87 -17.35 -8.73
N ASN A 241 -20.01 -17.31 -9.75
CA ASN A 241 -19.38 -18.52 -10.28
C ASN A 241 -18.51 -19.21 -9.24
N GLN A 242 -17.82 -18.46 -8.38
CA GLN A 242 -17.06 -19.05 -7.29
C GLN A 242 -17.96 -19.75 -6.27
N LEU A 243 -19.06 -19.11 -5.86
CA LEU A 243 -20.03 -19.69 -4.92
C LEU A 243 -20.66 -20.98 -5.47
N ALA A 244 -21.00 -21.01 -6.76
CA ALA A 244 -21.55 -22.20 -7.40
C ALA A 244 -20.56 -23.38 -7.38
N ARG A 245 -19.26 -23.12 -7.60
CA ARG A 245 -18.21 -24.14 -7.49
C ARG A 245 -18.05 -24.68 -6.06
N GLN A 246 -18.12 -23.81 -5.07
CA GLN A 246 -18.05 -24.19 -3.65
C GLN A 246 -19.26 -25.06 -3.23
N ALA A 247 -20.46 -24.69 -3.67
CA ALA A 247 -21.68 -25.47 -3.40
C ALA A 247 -21.65 -26.86 -4.06
N GLY A 248 -21.20 -26.95 -5.32
CA GLY A 248 -21.05 -28.23 -6.03
C GLY A 248 -20.03 -29.16 -5.36
N SER A 249 -18.92 -28.61 -4.87
CA SER A 249 -17.87 -29.39 -4.17
C SER A 249 -18.39 -29.95 -2.83
N SER A 250 -19.22 -29.18 -2.12
CA SER A 250 -19.86 -29.63 -0.88
C SER A 250 -20.83 -30.80 -1.12
N ALA A 251 -21.62 -30.76 -2.20
CA ALA A 251 -22.58 -31.83 -2.53
C ALA A 251 -21.89 -33.15 -2.93
N ALA A 252 -20.75 -33.07 -3.63
CA ALA A 252 -19.97 -34.25 -4.02
C ALA A 252 -19.39 -34.98 -2.80
N ASN A 253 -18.89 -34.25 -1.79
CA ASN A 253 -18.32 -34.83 -0.57
C ASN A 253 -19.37 -35.53 0.32
N VAL A 254 -20.61 -35.01 0.36
CA VAL A 254 -21.71 -35.65 1.11
C VAL A 254 -22.11 -37.00 0.50
N SER A 255 -22.00 -37.14 -0.82
CA SER A 255 -22.35 -38.37 -1.53
C SER A 255 -21.37 -39.53 -1.29
N LEU A 256 -20.10 -39.23 -0.99
CA LEU A 256 -19.08 -40.23 -0.69
C LEU A 256 -19.13 -40.73 0.77
N ALA A 257 -19.66 -39.93 1.70
CA ALA A 257 -19.79 -40.32 3.11
C ALA A 257 -21.04 -41.17 3.40
N GLY A 258 -21.99 -41.28 2.47
CA GLY A 258 -23.22 -42.07 2.60
C GLY A 258 -23.15 -43.49 2.03
N GLY A 259 -22.02 -43.90 1.47
CA GLY A 259 -21.81 -45.23 0.90
C GLY A 259 -21.15 -46.21 1.88
N GLU A 260 -21.95 -47.14 2.39
CA GLU A 260 -21.54 -48.45 2.95
C GLU A 260 -20.97 -48.51 4.39
N SER A 261 -21.86 -48.81 5.34
CA SER A 261 -21.55 -49.78 6.41
C SER A 261 -22.67 -50.83 6.52
N ASN A 262 -22.79 -51.68 5.50
CA ASN A 262 -23.38 -53.01 5.65
C ASN A 262 -22.22 -54.01 5.57
N GLY A 263 -21.39 -54.02 6.60
CA GLY A 263 -20.34 -55.02 6.81
C GLY A 263 -20.73 -55.85 8.03
N GLU A 264 -21.27 -57.04 7.76
CA GLU A 264 -21.57 -58.07 8.75
C GLU A 264 -20.34 -58.40 9.60
N GLY A 265 -20.60 -58.67 10.87
CA GLY A 265 -19.55 -59.03 11.82
C GLY A 265 -18.85 -60.33 11.46
N GLU A 266 -17.53 -60.27 11.35
CA GLU A 266 -16.69 -61.46 11.50
C GLU A 266 -15.69 -61.22 12.64
N PHE A 267 -15.85 -62.09 13.63
CA PHE A 267 -15.12 -62.15 14.89
C PHE A 267 -13.76 -62.81 14.65
N LEU A 268 -12.65 -62.12 14.96
CA LEU A 268 -11.34 -62.76 15.12
C LEU A 268 -10.62 -62.28 16.39
N PRO A 269 -9.94 -63.19 17.10
CA PRO A 269 -9.46 -62.98 18.45
C PRO A 269 -8.10 -62.25 18.50
N GLU A 270 -7.89 -61.64 19.67
CA GLU A 270 -6.71 -60.91 20.12
C GLU A 270 -5.36 -61.52 19.70
N ARG A 271 -4.47 -60.66 19.18
CA ARG A 271 -3.02 -60.86 19.29
C ARG A 271 -2.35 -59.66 19.94
N SER A 272 -1.98 -59.91 21.19
CA SER A 272 -1.02 -59.21 22.02
C SER A 272 0.31 -58.92 21.30
N GLY A 273 0.79 -57.69 21.50
CA GLY A 273 2.20 -57.34 21.55
C GLY A 273 2.89 -57.06 20.22
N PHE A 274 3.27 -55.80 19.98
CA PHE A 274 4.69 -55.44 19.78
C PHE A 274 4.89 -53.93 19.85
N ILE A 275 5.90 -53.55 20.62
CA ILE A 275 6.41 -52.19 20.83
C ILE A 275 7.30 -51.82 19.65
N SER A 276 7.21 -50.59 19.12
CA SER A 276 8.37 -49.90 18.56
C SER A 276 8.21 -48.39 18.66
N SER A 277 9.07 -47.82 19.51
CA SER A 277 9.49 -46.43 19.57
C SER A 277 9.91 -45.88 18.20
N ILE A 278 9.39 -44.72 17.82
CA ILE A 278 10.09 -43.79 16.91
C ILE A 278 10.14 -42.41 17.56
N THR A 279 11.38 -41.99 17.75
CA THR A 279 11.89 -40.72 18.24
C THR A 279 11.78 -39.61 17.20
N SER A 280 11.33 -38.44 17.67
CA SER A 280 11.92 -37.10 17.47
C SER A 280 11.93 -36.39 16.11
N ARG A 281 11.63 -35.08 16.24
CA ARG A 281 12.01 -33.91 15.41
C ARG A 281 11.21 -33.67 14.12
N GLU A 282 10.38 -32.63 14.11
CA GLU A 282 10.81 -31.30 13.60
C GLU A 282 9.80 -30.19 13.93
N LYS A 283 10.34 -28.97 13.97
CA LYS A 283 9.75 -27.72 14.45
C LYS A 283 8.54 -27.29 13.62
N ALA A 284 7.42 -26.99 14.28
CA ALA A 284 6.43 -26.06 13.76
C ALA A 284 6.44 -24.82 14.67
N GLY A 285 6.94 -23.71 14.12
CA GLY A 285 6.84 -22.40 14.74
C GLY A 285 5.37 -22.00 14.79
N VAL A 286 4.84 -21.94 16.00
CA VAL A 286 3.58 -21.27 16.31
C VAL A 286 3.87 -19.77 16.15
N PHE A 287 3.37 -19.17 15.06
CA PHE A 287 3.28 -17.72 14.96
C PHE A 287 2.21 -17.24 15.94
N ASP A 288 2.65 -16.71 17.07
CA ASP A 288 1.81 -16.10 18.09
C ASP A 288 1.44 -14.69 17.62
N ASN A 289 0.21 -14.52 17.13
CA ASN A 289 -0.31 -13.27 16.57
C ASN A 289 -0.73 -12.27 17.68
N ARG A 290 0.05 -12.20 18.77
CA ARG A 290 -0.26 -11.42 19.99
C ARG A 290 0.53 -10.12 20.14
N LEU A 291 1.28 -9.70 19.13
CA LEU A 291 2.07 -8.46 19.19
C LEU A 291 1.32 -7.21 18.73
N ALA A 292 0.13 -7.33 18.13
CA ALA A 292 -0.66 -6.15 17.73
C ALA A 292 -1.42 -5.50 18.90
N ASP A 293 -1.76 -6.24 19.97
CA ASP A 293 -2.57 -5.71 21.08
C ASP A 293 -1.77 -5.05 22.21
N ALA A 294 -0.43 -5.15 22.20
CA ALA A 294 0.40 -4.64 23.30
C ALA A 294 0.92 -3.20 23.09
N ALA A 295 0.79 -2.62 21.89
CA ALA A 295 1.37 -1.31 21.57
C ALA A 295 0.40 -0.11 21.76
N ILE A 296 -0.90 -0.34 21.97
CA ILE A 296 -1.92 0.74 21.90
C ILE A 296 -2.37 1.24 23.30
N SER A 297 -1.76 0.77 24.39
CA SER A 297 -2.22 1.11 25.75
C SER A 297 -1.40 2.16 26.51
N GLN A 298 -0.56 2.98 25.86
CA GLN A 298 0.30 3.97 26.57
C GLN A 298 0.26 5.43 26.09
N LEU A 299 -0.78 5.88 25.37
CA LEU A 299 -0.80 7.24 24.82
C LEU A 299 -2.06 8.07 25.12
N PHE A 300 -2.54 8.05 26.37
CA PHE A 300 -3.41 9.12 26.88
C PHE A 300 -3.21 9.34 28.39
N GLU A 301 -2.28 10.22 28.75
CA GLU A 301 -2.30 10.98 30.01
C GLU A 301 -1.34 12.18 29.91
N SER A 302 -1.87 13.32 29.43
CA SER A 302 -1.54 14.70 29.85
C SER A 302 -2.42 15.69 29.10
#